data_AF-A0A2N0NNF1-F1
#
_entry.id   AF-A0A2N0NNF1-F1
#
_cell.length_a   1.000
_cell.length_b   1.000
_cell.length_c   1.000
_cell.angle_alpha   90.00
_cell.angle_beta   90.00
_cell.angle_gamma   90.00
#
_symmetry.space_group_name_H-M   'P 1'
#
loop_
_entity.id
_entity.type
_entity.pdbx_description
1 polymer ?
#
loop_
_entity_poly.entity_id
_entity_poly.type
_entity_poly.pdbx_seq_one_letter_code
_entity_poly.pdbx_strand_id
1 'polypeptide(L)'
;FVHTTNVMSSAKYPMLSSVVPLYNYLIDELEDYCESHDSSSDIVIATKAGIEKLERYYAKTDDTNMYTVATVLDPRLKLGYYEDHKWKQNFINFAKETVLDIYNTKYGP
;
A
#
# COMPACT_ATOMS: atom_id res chain seq x y z
N PHE A 1 -8.67 -11.56 3.77
CA PHE A 1 -9.16 -11.55 2.36
C PHE A 1 -10.60 -11.09 2.17
N VAL A 2 -11.64 -11.81 2.62
CA VAL A 2 -13.06 -11.44 2.31
C VAL A 2 -13.43 -10.02 2.76
N HIS A 3 -13.06 -9.64 3.99
CA HIS A 3 -13.29 -8.29 4.49
C HIS A 3 -12.64 -7.22 3.60
N THR A 4 -11.36 -7.39 3.32
CA THR A 4 -10.57 -6.55 2.42
C THR A 4 -11.24 -6.39 1.04
N THR A 5 -11.62 -7.49 0.41
CA THR A 5 -12.28 -7.48 -0.90
C THR A 5 -13.60 -6.72 -0.85
N ASN A 6 -14.41 -6.90 0.20
CA ASN A 6 -15.69 -6.19 0.35
C ASN A 6 -15.50 -4.68 0.52
N VAL A 7 -14.48 -4.25 1.28
CA VAL A 7 -14.14 -2.84 1.43
C VAL A 7 -13.67 -2.27 0.08
N MET A 8 -12.75 -2.94 -0.62
CA MET A 8 -12.21 -2.50 -1.90
C MET A 8 -13.23 -2.43 -3.04
N SER A 9 -14.18 -3.36 -3.08
CA SER A 9 -15.21 -3.45 -4.11
C SER A 9 -16.42 -2.55 -3.84
N SER A 10 -16.46 -1.90 -2.66
CA SER A 10 -17.51 -0.94 -2.37
C SER A 10 -17.30 0.34 -3.19
N ALA A 11 -18.19 0.61 -4.13
CA ALA A 11 -18.12 1.80 -5.00
C ALA A 11 -18.39 3.13 -4.27
N LYS A 12 -18.55 3.11 -2.94
CA LYS A 12 -19.01 4.25 -2.15
C LYS A 12 -17.88 5.25 -1.83
N TYR A 13 -16.62 4.81 -1.82
CA TYR A 13 -15.49 5.65 -1.44
C TYR A 13 -14.30 5.47 -2.39
N PRO A 14 -13.52 6.53 -2.68
CA PRO A 14 -12.27 6.39 -3.42
C PRO A 14 -11.32 5.46 -2.66
N MET A 15 -11.05 4.29 -3.22
CA MET A 15 -10.17 3.28 -2.61
C MET A 15 -8.69 3.49 -2.90
N LEU A 16 -8.37 4.42 -3.81
CA LEU A 16 -7.00 4.64 -4.31
C LEU A 16 -6.01 4.96 -3.19
N SER A 17 -6.43 5.76 -2.19
CA SER A 17 -5.61 6.11 -1.03
C SER A 17 -5.32 4.94 -0.09
N SER A 18 -6.15 3.90 -0.14
CA SER A 18 -6.07 2.75 0.77
C SER A 18 -5.29 1.58 0.17
N VAL A 19 -4.97 1.62 -1.12
CA VAL A 19 -4.30 0.50 -1.82
C VAL A 19 -2.94 0.21 -1.19
N VAL A 20 -2.08 1.23 -1.01
CA VAL A 20 -0.74 1.04 -0.42
C VAL A 20 -0.81 0.50 1.02
N PRO A 21 -1.57 1.11 1.94
CA PRO A 21 -1.77 0.55 3.29
C PRO A 21 -2.26 -0.89 3.30
N LEU A 22 -3.18 -1.22 2.40
CA LEU A 22 -3.83 -2.51 2.38
C LEU A 22 -2.91 -3.63 1.86
N TYR A 23 -2.10 -3.34 0.85
CA TYR A 23 -1.09 -4.31 0.39
C TYR A 23 -0.07 -4.58 1.49
N ASN A 24 0.46 -3.55 2.14
CA ASN A 24 1.40 -3.73 3.25
C ASN A 24 0.75 -4.58 4.36
N TYR A 25 -0.45 -4.21 4.82
CA TYR A 25 -1.16 -4.99 5.85
C TYR A 25 -1.36 -6.46 5.46
N LEU A 26 -1.78 -6.73 4.22
CA LEU A 26 -1.99 -8.12 3.77
C LEU A 26 -0.69 -8.90 3.68
N ILE A 27 0.39 -8.28 3.23
CA ILE A 27 1.70 -8.94 3.11
C ILE A 27 2.25 -9.22 4.50
N ASP A 28 2.28 -8.22 5.38
CA ASP A 28 2.78 -8.32 6.75
C ASP A 28 2.08 -9.47 7.52
N GLU A 29 0.74 -9.54 7.48
CA GLU A 29 -0.01 -10.59 8.17
C GLU A 29 0.27 -12.01 7.64
N LEU A 30 0.57 -12.14 6.33
CA LEU A 30 0.88 -13.43 5.72
C LEU A 30 2.34 -13.83 5.96
N GLU A 31 3.25 -12.86 6.02
CA GLU A 31 4.64 -13.07 6.42
C GLU A 31 4.71 -13.53 7.88
N ASP A 32 4.02 -12.83 8.79
CA ASP A 32 3.89 -13.23 10.21
C ASP A 32 3.31 -14.66 10.36
N TYR A 33 2.31 -15.00 9.54
CA TYR A 33 1.77 -16.36 9.48
C TYR A 33 2.85 -17.38 9.06
N CYS A 34 3.65 -17.07 8.05
CA CYS A 34 4.72 -17.96 7.57
C CYS A 34 5.85 -18.12 8.59
N GLU A 35 6.21 -17.06 9.31
CA GLU A 35 7.27 -17.08 10.32
C GLU A 35 6.88 -17.85 11.58
N SER A 36 5.59 -17.86 11.92
CA SER A 36 5.05 -18.57 13.09
C SER A 36 4.81 -20.07 12.87
N HIS A 37 5.00 -20.59 11.66
CA HIS A 37 4.67 -21.96 11.28
C HIS A 37 5.83 -22.70 10.56
N ASP A 38 5.73 -24.03 10.50
CA ASP A 38 6.72 -24.86 9.79
C ASP A 38 6.73 -24.55 8.29
N SER A 39 7.90 -24.13 7.80
CA SER A 39 8.17 -23.81 6.40
C SER A 39 7.86 -24.94 5.40
N SER A 40 7.77 -26.18 5.86
CA SER A 40 7.47 -27.37 5.05
C SER A 40 5.98 -27.69 4.91
N SER A 41 5.11 -26.96 5.61
CA SER A 41 3.66 -27.12 5.51
C SER A 41 3.13 -26.66 4.14
N ASP A 42 2.26 -27.48 3.52
CA ASP A 42 1.56 -27.13 2.28
C ASP A 42 0.85 -25.77 2.36
N ILE A 43 0.33 -25.42 3.54
CA ILE A 43 -0.33 -24.13 3.76
C ILE A 43 0.69 -22.99 3.70
N VAL A 44 1.87 -23.13 4.32
CA VAL A 44 2.91 -22.10 4.27
C VAL A 44 3.47 -21.94 2.85
N ILE A 45 3.62 -23.05 2.10
CA ILE A 45 4.02 -23.01 0.68
C ILE A 45 2.98 -22.24 -0.14
N ALA A 46 1.69 -22.54 0.05
CA ALA A 46 0.61 -21.83 -0.64
C ALA A 46 0.54 -20.35 -0.24
N THR A 47 0.75 -20.02 1.03
CA THR A 47 0.77 -18.64 1.52
C THR A 47 1.92 -17.85 0.88
N LYS A 48 3.13 -18.42 0.81
CA LYS A 48 4.29 -17.78 0.14
C LYS A 48 4.01 -17.49 -1.34
N ALA A 49 3.40 -18.43 -2.06
CA ALA A 49 2.99 -18.18 -3.45
C ALA A 49 1.91 -17.06 -3.55
N GLY A 50 1.05 -16.93 -2.53
CA GLY A 50 0.11 -15.83 -2.40
C GLY A 50 0.80 -14.48 -2.18
N ILE A 51 1.81 -14.42 -1.31
CA ILE A 51 2.63 -13.23 -1.06
C ILE A 51 3.33 -12.79 -2.35
N GLU A 52 4.02 -13.70 -3.06
CA GLU A 52 4.67 -13.38 -4.35
C GLU A 52 3.69 -12.76 -5.35
N LYS A 53 2.45 -13.27 -5.38
CA LYS A 53 1.40 -12.73 -6.24
C LYS A 53 0.97 -11.33 -5.80
N LEU A 54 0.84 -11.08 -4.49
CA LEU A 54 0.51 -9.76 -3.93
C LEU A 54 1.62 -8.75 -4.21
N GLU A 55 2.88 -9.10 -3.93
CA GLU A 55 4.05 -8.26 -4.22
C GLU A 55 4.11 -7.86 -5.70
N ARG A 56 3.81 -8.80 -6.61
CA ARG A 56 3.79 -8.52 -8.05
C ARG A 56 2.74 -7.48 -8.44
N TYR A 57 1.59 -7.44 -7.76
CA TYR A 57 0.60 -6.39 -8.01
C TYR A 57 0.90 -5.12 -7.24
N TYR A 58 1.48 -5.24 -6.05
CA TYR A 58 1.91 -4.10 -5.26
C TYR A 58 2.98 -3.30 -6.00
N ALA A 59 3.96 -3.94 -6.63
CA ALA A 59 4.95 -3.28 -7.48
C ALA A 59 4.34 -2.42 -8.60
N LYS A 60 3.10 -2.73 -9.05
CA LYS A 60 2.41 -1.90 -10.05
C LYS A 60 1.87 -0.59 -9.49
N THR A 61 1.81 -0.41 -8.17
CA THR A 61 1.46 0.89 -7.60
C THR A 61 2.54 1.93 -7.89
N ASP A 62 3.77 1.49 -8.16
CA ASP A 62 4.88 2.37 -8.49
C ASP A 62 4.89 2.80 -9.98
N ASP A 63 4.07 2.17 -10.84
CA ASP A 63 3.92 2.56 -12.25
C ASP A 63 3.38 4.00 -12.39
N THR A 64 2.74 4.53 -11.34
CA THR A 64 2.15 5.86 -11.34
C THR A 64 2.21 6.48 -9.94
N ASN A 65 2.51 7.78 -9.87
CA ASN A 65 2.47 8.53 -8.61
C ASN A 65 1.06 8.67 -8.00
N MET A 66 -0.02 8.27 -8.69
CA MET A 66 -1.40 8.49 -8.25
C MET A 66 -1.72 7.79 -6.94
N TYR A 67 -1.16 6.60 -6.68
CA TYR A 67 -1.38 5.88 -5.42
C TYR A 67 -0.73 6.61 -4.24
N THR A 68 0.52 7.04 -4.40
CA THR A 68 1.24 7.85 -3.41
C THR A 68 0.53 9.16 -3.14
N VAL A 69 0.15 9.88 -4.20
CA VAL A 69 -0.56 11.16 -4.09
C VAL A 69 -1.91 10.97 -3.40
N ALA A 70 -2.69 9.97 -3.78
CA ALA A 70 -3.98 9.68 -3.14
C ALA A 70 -3.81 9.34 -1.66
N THR A 71 -2.79 8.56 -1.31
CA THR A 71 -2.48 8.21 0.09
C THR A 71 -2.14 9.45 0.91
N VAL A 72 -1.29 10.34 0.39
CA VAL A 72 -0.91 11.59 1.08
C VAL A 72 -2.09 12.57 1.21
N LEU A 73 -2.99 12.61 0.21
CA LEU A 73 -4.17 13.47 0.26
C LEU A 73 -5.27 12.95 1.19
N ASP A 74 -5.22 11.68 1.61
CA ASP A 74 -6.17 11.13 2.58
C ASP A 74 -5.84 11.65 3.99
N PRO A 75 -6.76 12.42 4.64
CA PRO A 75 -6.49 13.00 5.94
C PRO A 75 -6.25 11.98 7.07
N ARG A 76 -6.67 10.73 6.87
CA ARG A 76 -6.47 9.64 7.83
C ARG A 76 -5.06 9.06 7.77
N LEU A 77 -4.35 9.27 6.66
CA LEU A 77 -3.04 8.66 6.37
C LEU A 77 -1.96 9.73 6.30
N LYS A 78 -2.06 10.63 5.31
CA LYS A 78 -1.08 11.69 5.02
C LYS A 78 0.32 11.11 4.82
N LEU A 79 1.34 11.97 4.94
CA LEU A 79 2.74 11.52 5.03
C LEU A 79 3.01 10.68 6.30
N GLY A 80 2.22 10.89 7.36
CA GLY A 80 2.33 10.19 8.63
C GLY A 80 2.25 8.68 8.48
N TYR A 81 1.42 8.16 7.56
CA TYR A 81 1.40 6.73 7.25
C TYR A 81 2.80 6.18 6.91
N TYR A 82 3.55 6.85 6.02
CA TYR A 82 4.89 6.40 5.63
C TYR A 82 5.92 6.55 6.75
N GLU A 83 5.79 7.60 7.56
CA GLU A 83 6.64 7.84 8.74
C GLU A 83 6.43 6.73 9.79
N ASP A 84 5.17 6.41 10.11
CA ASP A 84 4.79 5.40 11.09
C ASP A 84 5.24 3.99 10.66
N HIS A 85 5.23 3.71 9.36
CA HIS A 85 5.70 2.44 8.79
C HIS A 85 7.21 2.45 8.48
N LYS A 86 7.95 3.45 8.96
CA LYS A 86 9.43 3.54 8.87
C LYS A 86 9.97 3.49 7.45
N TRP A 87 9.23 4.04 6.49
CA TRP A 87 9.71 4.14 5.11
C TRP A 87 10.95 5.05 5.03
N LYS A 88 11.77 4.82 4.01
CA LYS A 88 13.01 5.60 3.81
C LYS A 88 12.69 7.08 3.69
N GLN A 89 13.44 7.93 4.39
CA GLN A 89 13.24 9.39 4.36
C GLN A 89 13.24 9.97 2.94
N ASN A 90 14.08 9.43 2.04
CA ASN A 90 14.11 9.85 0.64
C ASN A 90 12.78 9.62 -0.08
N PHE A 91 12.06 8.53 0.24
CA PHE A 91 10.73 8.28 -0.30
C PHE A 91 9.69 9.25 0.27
N ILE A 92 9.73 9.52 1.58
CA ILE A 92 8.81 10.46 2.23
C ILE A 92 8.96 11.86 1.62
N ASN A 93 10.21 12.29 1.38
CA ASN A 93 10.52 13.54 0.70
C ASN A 93 9.98 13.54 -0.74
N PHE A 94 10.24 12.47 -1.50
CA PHE A 94 9.71 12.28 -2.85
C PHE A 94 8.18 12.37 -2.89
N ALA A 95 7.47 11.72 -1.96
CA ALA A 95 6.02 11.74 -1.89
C ALA A 95 5.49 13.16 -1.64
N LYS A 96 6.12 13.89 -0.72
CA LYS A 96 5.79 15.29 -0.42
C LYS A 96 6.02 16.21 -1.63
N GLU A 97 7.19 16.12 -2.25
CA GLU A 97 7.57 16.92 -3.42
C GLU A 97 6.64 16.65 -4.59
N THR A 98 6.32 15.38 -4.85
CA THR A 98 5.40 14.98 -5.92
C THR A 98 4.00 15.59 -5.75
N VAL A 99 3.46 15.59 -4.52
CA VAL A 99 2.15 16.20 -4.25
C VAL A 99 2.18 17.72 -4.46
N LEU A 100 3.24 18.38 -3.98
CA LEU A 100 3.42 19.83 -4.14
C LEU A 100 3.59 20.22 -5.62
N ASP A 101 4.37 19.46 -6.38
CA ASP A 101 4.59 19.68 -7.80
C ASP A 101 3.29 19.56 -8.60
N ILE A 102 2.49 18.52 -8.35
CA ILE A 102 1.18 18.35 -8.99
C ILE A 102 0.24 19.50 -8.62
N TYR A 103 0.21 19.91 -7.35
CA TYR A 103 -0.60 21.05 -6.93
C TYR A 103 -0.17 22.32 -7.67
N ASN A 104 1.10 22.70 -7.62
CA ASN A 104 1.61 23.92 -8.23
C ASN A 104 1.42 23.92 -9.76
N THR A 105 1.59 22.77 -10.42
CA THR A 105 1.50 22.67 -11.88
C THR A 105 0.07 22.64 -12.39
N LYS A 106 -0.88 22.05 -11.65
CA LYS A 106 -2.24 21.80 -12.16
C LYS A 106 -3.36 22.56 -11.45
N TYR A 107 -3.13 23.00 -10.21
CA TYR A 107 -4.18 23.55 -9.33
C TYR A 107 -3.78 24.85 -8.64
N GLY A 108 -2.49 25.20 -8.64
CA GLY A 108 -1.97 26.43 -8.10
C GLY A 108 -2.48 27.67 -8.87
N PRO A 109 -2.48 28.84 -8.22
CA PRO A 109 -2.88 30.11 -8.83
C PRO A 109 -1.89 30.61 -9.89
#